data_AF-A0A662FYA1-F1
#
_entry.id   AF-A0A662FYA1-F1
#
_cell.length_a   1.000
_cell.length_b   1.000
_cell.length_c   1.000
_cell.angle_alpha   90.00
_cell.angle_beta   90.00
_cell.angle_gamma   90.00
#
_symmetry.space_group_name_H-M   'P 1'
#
loop_
_entity.id
_entity.type
_entity.pdbx_description
1 polymer ?
#
loop_
_entity_poly.entity_id
_entity_poly.type
_entity_poly.pdbx_seq_one_letter_code
_entity_poly.pdbx_strand_id
1 'polypeptide(L)' 'KDWRMYNEILGRNIGEPDARNFLAHSGFEGNVVEVKKENGKLLLRYRQDKLGTIMDLCKKGLK' A
#
# COMPACT_ATOMS: atom_id res chain seq x y z
N LYS A 1 17.36 1.27 -7.84
CA LYS A 1 16.32 2.22 -7.39
C LYS A 1 15.62 1.59 -6.22
N ASP A 2 15.58 2.26 -5.09
CA ASP A 2 15.01 1.71 -3.87
C ASP A 2 13.48 1.69 -3.91
N TRP A 3 12.88 0.89 -3.03
CA TRP A 3 11.44 0.89 -2.80
C TRP A 3 11.02 2.22 -2.17
N ARG A 4 9.95 2.83 -2.66
CA ARG A 4 9.40 4.08 -2.12
C ARG A 4 7.92 3.95 -1.85
N MET A 5 7.43 4.72 -0.89
CA MET A 5 6.02 4.72 -0.51
C MET A 5 5.15 5.26 -1.64
N TYR A 6 3.99 4.65 -1.86
CA TYR A 6 3.12 5.09 -2.94
C TYR A 6 2.59 6.52 -2.69
N ASN A 7 2.16 6.84 -1.47
CA ASN A 7 1.76 8.22 -1.11
C ASN A 7 2.90 9.24 -1.21
N GLU A 8 4.15 8.85 -0.93
CA GLU A 8 5.33 9.72 -1.10
C GLU A 8 5.46 10.17 -2.55
N ILE A 9 5.25 9.26 -3.51
CA ILE A 9 5.32 9.56 -4.94
C ILE A 9 4.16 10.44 -5.39
N LEU A 10 2.97 10.24 -4.81
CA LEU A 10 1.79 11.04 -5.12
C LEU A 10 1.77 12.41 -4.43
N GLY A 11 2.75 12.72 -3.58
CA GLY A 11 2.76 13.95 -2.78
C GLY A 11 1.61 14.03 -1.78
N ARG A 12 1.12 12.87 -1.30
CA ARG A 12 0.03 12.76 -0.33
C ARG A 12 0.56 12.51 1.07
N ASN A 13 -0.26 12.78 2.08
CA ASN A 13 0.11 12.54 3.48
C ASN A 13 0.41 11.06 3.73
N ILE A 14 1.54 10.81 4.39
CA ILE A 14 1.94 9.51 4.88
C ILE A 14 1.40 9.36 6.29
N GLY A 15 0.67 8.27 6.56
CA GLY A 15 0.05 8.04 7.86
C GLY A 15 -0.41 6.59 8.04
N GLU A 16 -1.36 6.39 8.95
CA GLU A 16 -1.99 5.08 9.10
C GLU A 16 -2.94 4.77 7.93
N PRO A 17 -3.02 3.50 7.50
CA PRO A 17 -3.95 3.10 6.46
C PRO A 17 -5.40 3.22 6.91
N ASP A 18 -6.23 3.68 5.99
CA ASP A 18 -7.68 3.78 6.17
C ASP A 18 -8.38 2.57 5.54
N ALA A 19 -9.30 1.94 6.29
CA ALA A 19 -9.97 0.72 5.85
C ALA A 19 -10.86 0.93 4.63
N ARG A 20 -11.54 2.09 4.54
CA ARG A 20 -12.39 2.41 3.40
C ARG A 20 -11.54 2.61 2.15
N ASN A 21 -10.42 3.34 2.25
CA ASN A 21 -9.49 3.51 1.14
C ASN A 21 -8.88 2.18 0.68
N PHE A 22 -8.51 1.31 1.63
CA PHE A 22 -7.98 -0.02 1.31
C PHE A 22 -8.97 -0.86 0.52
N LEU A 23 -10.22 -0.95 0.97
CA LEU A 23 -11.25 -1.73 0.30
C LEU A 23 -11.67 -1.08 -1.03
N ALA A 24 -11.80 0.25 -1.08
CA ALA A 24 -12.18 0.98 -2.29
C ALA A 24 -11.11 0.92 -3.40
N HIS A 25 -9.83 0.85 -3.04
CA HIS A 25 -8.71 0.85 -4.00
C HIS A 25 -8.15 -0.56 -4.27
N SER A 26 -8.96 -1.61 -4.09
CA SER A 26 -8.54 -3.00 -4.36
C SER A 26 -7.26 -3.41 -3.61
N GLY A 27 -7.07 -2.89 -2.40
CA GLY A 27 -5.87 -3.11 -1.58
C GLY A 27 -4.69 -2.19 -1.91
N PHE A 28 -4.73 -1.39 -2.99
CA PHE A 28 -3.67 -0.43 -3.35
C PHE A 28 -3.74 0.87 -2.54
N GLU A 29 -3.76 0.75 -1.22
CA GLU A 29 -3.77 1.88 -0.31
C GLU A 29 -2.36 2.50 -0.18
N GLY A 30 -2.29 3.83 -0.24
CA GLY A 30 -1.03 4.55 -0.44
C GLY A 30 -0.07 4.54 0.75
N ASN A 31 -0.54 4.18 1.94
CA ASN A 31 0.24 4.04 3.16
C ASN A 31 0.71 2.60 3.43
N VAL A 32 0.26 1.62 2.65
CA VAL A 32 0.66 0.20 2.76
C VAL A 32 1.36 -0.35 1.53
N VAL A 33 1.35 0.35 0.40
CA VAL A 33 2.03 -0.06 -0.83
C VAL A 33 3.35 0.67 -1.02
N GLU A 34 4.37 -0.09 -1.37
CA GLU A 34 5.64 0.40 -1.88
C GLU A 34 5.77 0.06 -3.36
N VAL A 35 6.43 0.95 -4.11
CA VAL A 35 6.68 0.76 -5.54
C VAL A 35 8.16 0.92 -5.87
N LYS A 36 8.60 0.17 -6.88
CA LYS A 36 9.96 0.24 -7.43
C LYS A 36 9.91 0.19 -8.95
N LYS A 37 10.65 1.07 -9.63
CA LYS A 37 10.85 0.99 -11.08
C LYS A 37 12.16 0.26 -11.37
N GLU A 38 12.09 -0.86 -12.07
CA GLU A 38 13.24 -1.72 -12.38
C GLU A 38 13.04 -2.38 -13.75
N ASN A 39 14.05 -2.34 -14.62
CA ASN A 39 14.03 -2.97 -15.95
C ASN A 39 12.77 -2.65 -16.79
N GLY A 40 12.36 -1.38 -16.80
CA GLY A 40 11.15 -0.93 -17.52
C GLY A 40 9.82 -1.34 -16.88
N LYS A 41 9.85 -2.11 -15.77
CA LYS A 41 8.67 -2.57 -15.04
C LYS A 41 8.43 -1.72 -13.80
N LEU A 42 7.16 -1.64 -13.41
CA LEU A 42 6.74 -1.14 -12.09
C LEU A 42 6.43 -2.35 -11.21
N LEU A 43 7.19 -2.50 -10.15
CA LEU A 43 7.00 -3.53 -9.14
C LEU A 43 6.22 -2.91 -7.98
N LEU A 44 5.26 -3.65 -7.43
CA LEU A 44 4.49 -3.28 -6.27
C LEU A 44 4.66 -4.35 -5.20
N ARG A 45 4.70 -3.93 -3.94
CA ARG A 45 4.61 -4.83 -2.81
C ARG A 45 3.91 -4.14 -1.65
N TYR A 46 3.40 -4.94 -0.73
CA TYR A 46 3.01 -4.44 0.56
C TYR A 46 4.23 -4.16 1.44
N ARG A 47 4.13 -3.10 2.23
CA ARG A 47 5.01 -2.79 3.36
C ARG A 47 5.09 -3.98 4.30
N GLN A 48 6.30 -4.47 4.53
CA GLN A 48 6.53 -5.62 5.38
C GLN A 48 6.18 -5.33 6.85
N ASP A 49 6.43 -4.10 7.31
CA ASP A 49 6.15 -3.65 8.67
C ASP A 49 4.65 -3.46 8.97
N LYS A 50 3.79 -3.45 7.94
CA LYS A 50 2.33 -3.28 8.07
C LYS A 50 1.54 -4.52 7.67
N LEU A 51 2.18 -5.68 7.45
CA LEU A 51 1.50 -6.91 7.04
C LEU A 51 0.35 -7.32 7.97
N GLY A 52 0.52 -7.19 9.29
CA GLY A 52 -0.54 -7.48 10.26
C GLY A 52 -1.79 -6.63 10.02
N THR A 53 -1.61 -5.31 9.91
CA THR A 53 -2.70 -4.37 9.60
C THR A 53 -3.37 -4.70 8.27
N ILE A 54 -2.61 -5.03 7.24
CA ILE A 54 -3.13 -5.38 5.91
C ILE A 54 -3.97 -6.66 5.97
N MET A 55 -3.50 -7.68 6.67
CA MET A 55 -4.28 -8.91 6.88
C MET A 55 -5.60 -8.64 7.59
N ASP A 56 -5.62 -7.76 8.59
CA ASP A 56 -6.83 -7.38 9.30
C ASP A 56 -7.80 -6.60 8.39
N LEU A 57 -7.29 -5.74 7.50
CA LEU A 57 -8.10 -5.06 6.48
C LEU A 57 -8.70 -6.04 5.47
N CYS A 58 -7.93 -7.02 5.00
CA CYS A 58 -8.45 -8.09 4.14
C CYS A 58 -9.56 -8.88 4.84
N LYS A 59 -9.37 -9.27 6.10
CA LYS A 59 -10.41 -9.97 6.89
C LYS A 59 -11.67 -9.15 7.06
N LYS A 60 -11.57 -7.82 7.21
CA LYS A 60 -12.73 -6.92 7.30
C LYS A 60 -13.54 -6.91 6.00
N GLY A 61 -12.88 -6.98 4.84
CA GLY A 61 -13.57 -7.01 3.54
C GLY A 61 -14.22 -8.36 3.18
N LEU A 62 -13.87 -9.44 3.89
CA LEU A 62 -14.46 -10.76 3.70
C LEU A 62 -15.73 -11.00 4.53
N LYS A 63 -16.00 -10.15 5.52
CA LYS A 63 -17.22 -10.19 6.34
C LYS A 63 -18.33 -9.42 5.65
#